data_AF-A0A1B6IZF8-F1
#
_entry.id   AF-A0A1B6IZF8-F1
#
_cell.length_a   1.000
_cell.length_b   1.000
_cell.length_c   1.000
_cell.angle_alpha   90.00
_cell.angle_beta   90.00
_cell.angle_gamma   90.00
#
_symmetry.space_group_name_H-M   'P 1'
#
loop_
_entity.id
_entity.type
_entity.pdbx_description
1 polymer ?
#
loop_
_entity_poly.entity_id
_entity_poly.type
_entity_poly.pdbx_seq_one_letter_code
_entity_poly.pdbx_strand_id
1 'polypeptide(L)'
;LVNLTTKPSYYKTGSIQIGKENAQKYGNNRCHTKGCMAKETIINNGLNNKQPFTPIENSYIPNLTLKPTNSEEAAKIISGLKSKPSAGYDDISTIVLKKCQDELIEPLVHITNLSFLSGVFPSTLKLS
;
A
#
# COMPACT_ATOMS: atom_id res chain seq x y z
N LEU A 1 41.00 -5.53 14.10
CA LEU A 1 39.95 -4.94 14.97
C LEU A 1 39.41 -3.70 14.27
N VAL A 2 38.34 -3.86 13.46
CA VAL A 2 37.70 -2.73 12.77
C VAL A 2 36.40 -2.45 13.51
N ASN A 3 36.39 -1.38 14.31
CA ASN A 3 35.20 -0.89 14.99
C ASN A 3 34.30 -0.18 13.97
N LEU A 4 33.21 -0.82 13.56
CA LEU A 4 32.13 -0.19 12.81
C LEU A 4 31.17 0.46 13.81
N THR A 5 31.37 1.75 14.08
CA THR A 5 30.39 2.56 14.81
C THR A 5 29.23 2.88 13.86
N THR A 6 28.18 2.06 13.87
CA THR A 6 26.92 2.37 13.20
C THR A 6 26.16 3.44 13.98
N LYS A 7 26.05 4.65 13.42
CA LYS A 7 25.17 5.70 13.96
C LYS A 7 23.71 5.33 13.65
N PRO A 8 22.76 5.51 14.58
CA PRO A 8 21.33 5.34 14.29
C PRO A 8 20.83 6.49 13.41
N SER A 9 20.24 6.15 12.26
CA SER A 9 19.56 7.09 11.37
C SER A 9 18.13 7.29 11.86
N TYR A 10 17.90 8.39 12.57
CA TYR A 10 16.55 8.85 12.94
C TYR A 10 15.85 9.46 11.72
N TYR A 11 14.69 8.95 11.35
CA TYR A 11 13.82 9.64 10.39
C TYR A 11 12.95 10.68 11.11
N LYS A 12 12.93 11.89 10.55
CA LYS A 12 12.22 13.07 11.06
C LYS A 12 10.82 13.10 10.45
N THR A 13 9.78 12.97 11.27
CA THR A 13 8.38 13.20 10.84
C THR A 13 8.17 14.69 10.63
N GLY A 14 8.20 15.14 9.38
CA GLY A 14 7.93 16.52 8.99
C GLY A 14 6.45 16.86 9.19
N SER A 15 6.18 17.87 10.02
CA SER A 15 4.87 18.50 10.13
C SER A 15 4.59 19.30 8.86
N ILE A 16 3.55 18.95 8.10
CA ILE A 16 3.10 19.74 6.94
C ILE A 16 2.25 20.89 7.48
N GLN A 17 2.77 22.12 7.35
CA GLN A 17 2.01 23.36 7.50
C GLN A 17 1.28 23.61 6.18
N ILE A 18 -0.06 23.59 6.18
CA ILE A 18 -0.85 23.99 5.01
C ILE A 18 -0.96 25.52 5.04
N GLY A 19 -0.20 26.15 4.15
CA GLY A 19 -0.29 27.58 3.84
C GLY A 19 -1.66 27.95 3.29
N LYS A 20 -2.14 29.13 3.68
CA LYS A 20 -3.34 29.76 3.12
C LYS A 20 -2.94 30.46 1.83
N GLU A 21 -3.48 30.02 0.69
CA GLU A 21 -3.47 30.84 -0.52
C GLU A 21 -4.74 30.67 -1.35
N ASN A 22 -5.10 31.79 -1.95
CA ASN A 22 -6.41 32.13 -2.49
C ASN A 22 -6.65 31.49 -3.86
N ALA A 23 -7.90 31.09 -4.15
CA ALA A 23 -8.33 30.85 -5.52
C ALA A 23 -9.75 31.41 -5.75
N GLN A 24 -9.81 32.22 -6.81
CA GLN A 24 -10.85 33.15 -7.19
C GLN A 24 -11.95 32.48 -8.04
N LYS A 25 -13.19 32.96 -7.85
CA LYS A 25 -14.40 32.82 -8.69
C LYS A 25 -14.23 32.24 -10.11
N TYR A 26 -14.94 31.15 -10.38
CA TYR A 26 -15.57 30.78 -11.66
C TYR A 26 -16.93 30.15 -11.27
N GLY A 27 -18.10 30.71 -11.60
CA GLY A 27 -18.67 30.76 -12.94
C GLY A 27 -19.90 29.85 -12.95
N ASN A 28 -21.10 30.46 -12.91
CA ASN A 28 -22.41 29.81 -12.82
C ASN A 28 -22.65 28.84 -13.98
N ASN A 29 -22.72 27.52 -13.70
CA ASN A 29 -23.32 26.55 -14.62
C ASN A 29 -24.35 25.73 -13.85
N ARG A 30 -25.62 26.08 -14.07
CA ARG A 30 -26.81 25.47 -13.48
C ARG A 30 -26.94 24.03 -13.97
N CYS A 31 -26.57 23.05 -13.14
CA CYS A 31 -26.90 21.64 -13.39
C CYS A 31 -28.30 21.35 -12.84
N HIS A 32 -29.29 21.26 -13.73
CA HIS A 32 -30.64 20.75 -13.41
C HIS A 32 -30.65 19.22 -13.61
N THR A 33 -30.09 18.47 -12.67
CA THR A 33 -30.37 17.03 -12.54
C THR A 33 -30.42 16.64 -11.06
N LYS A 34 -31.45 15.86 -10.70
CA LYS A 34 -31.96 15.59 -9.35
C LYS A 34 -31.00 14.82 -8.41
N GLY A 35 -29.84 15.37 -8.06
CA GLY A 35 -28.83 14.65 -7.27
C GLY A 35 -27.96 15.49 -6.33
N CYS A 36 -28.33 16.74 -6.01
CA CYS A 36 -27.54 17.60 -5.15
C CYS A 36 -28.34 18.11 -3.95
N MET A 37 -28.54 17.26 -2.95
CA MET A 37 -28.93 17.69 -1.60
C MET A 37 -28.10 16.94 -0.57
N ALA A 38 -26.91 17.46 -0.28
CA ALA A 38 -26.16 17.13 0.93
C ALA A 38 -25.18 18.25 1.31
N LYS A 39 -25.61 19.52 1.21
CA LYS A 39 -24.81 20.65 1.73
C LYS A 39 -25.52 21.53 2.75
N GLU A 40 -26.76 21.24 3.13
CA GLU A 40 -27.50 22.09 4.07
C GLU A 40 -28.18 21.29 5.19
N THR A 41 -27.42 20.49 5.93
CA THR A 41 -27.91 19.94 7.21
C THR A 41 -26.80 19.87 8.25
N ILE A 42 -26.20 21.01 8.59
CA ILE A 42 -25.27 21.11 9.72
C ILE A 42 -25.78 22.05 10.83
N ILE A 43 -26.73 22.96 10.58
CA ILE A 43 -26.98 24.04 11.55
C ILE A 43 -28.01 23.71 12.65
N ASN A 44 -28.93 22.75 12.49
CA ASN A 44 -30.11 22.74 13.39
C ASN A 44 -30.27 21.57 14.37
N ASN A 45 -29.44 20.53 14.37
CA ASN A 45 -29.60 19.45 15.34
C ASN A 45 -28.39 19.35 16.28
N GLY A 46 -28.57 19.91 17.47
CA GLY A 46 -27.75 19.59 18.62
C GLY A 46 -27.77 18.09 18.89
N LEU A 47 -26.62 17.44 18.68
CA LEU A 47 -26.25 16.22 19.36
C LEU A 47 -24.88 16.48 19.99
N ASN A 48 -24.93 16.90 21.25
CA ASN A 48 -23.85 16.67 22.19
C ASN A 48 -23.56 15.18 22.21
N ASN A 49 -22.47 14.75 21.56
CA ASN A 49 -21.67 13.57 21.89
C ASN A 49 -20.57 13.42 20.84
N LYS A 50 -19.58 14.32 20.86
CA LYS A 50 -18.24 13.93 20.40
C LYS A 50 -17.66 13.05 21.49
N GLN A 51 -18.04 11.78 21.50
CA GLN A 51 -17.30 10.79 22.27
C GLN A 51 -15.83 10.92 21.84
N PRO A 52 -14.89 11.18 22.76
CA PRO A 52 -13.48 11.08 22.45
C PRO A 52 -13.24 9.71 21.82
N PHE A 53 -12.45 9.65 20.75
CA PHE A 53 -11.97 8.37 20.26
C PHE A 53 -11.10 7.78 21.38
N THR A 54 -11.68 6.95 22.23
CA THR A 54 -10.91 6.17 23.19
C THR A 54 -10.14 5.16 22.36
N PRO A 55 -8.80 5.15 22.40
CA PRO A 55 -8.04 4.02 21.85
C PRO A 55 -8.68 2.75 22.39
N ILE A 56 -8.92 1.78 21.52
CA ILE A 56 -9.46 0.48 21.93
C ILE A 56 -8.42 -0.12 22.88
N GLU A 57 -8.63 0.06 24.19
CA GLU A 57 -7.79 -0.55 25.20
C GLU A 57 -8.10 -2.05 25.16
N ASN A 58 -7.17 -2.82 24.62
CA ASN A 58 -7.16 -4.29 24.49
C ASN A 58 -7.75 -4.90 23.21
N SER A 59 -7.50 -4.31 22.03
CA SER A 59 -7.53 -5.13 20.81
C SER A 59 -6.30 -6.02 20.76
N TYR A 60 -6.47 -7.34 20.92
CA TYR A 60 -5.41 -8.31 20.63
C TYR A 60 -5.11 -8.26 19.13
N ILE A 61 -3.99 -7.63 18.77
CA ILE A 61 -3.48 -7.65 17.40
C ILE A 61 -2.56 -8.86 17.30
N PRO A 62 -2.92 -9.89 16.50
CA PRO A 62 -2.06 -11.04 16.33
C PRO A 62 -0.74 -10.62 15.67
N ASN A 63 0.37 -11.18 16.16
CA ASN A 63 1.67 -10.97 15.54
C ASN A 63 1.71 -11.62 14.15
N LEU A 64 2.12 -10.85 13.14
CA LEU A 64 2.39 -11.39 11.81
C LEU A 64 3.73 -12.13 11.84
N THR A 65 3.70 -13.44 11.67
CA THR A 65 4.91 -14.27 11.56
C THR A 65 5.01 -14.82 10.13
N LEU A 66 6.03 -14.39 9.39
CA LEU A 66 6.31 -14.85 8.03
C LEU A 66 7.46 -15.87 8.06
N LYS A 67 7.32 -16.94 7.28
CA LYS A 67 8.38 -17.93 7.10
C LYS A 67 9.05 -17.70 5.75
N PRO A 68 10.38 -17.87 5.65
CA PRO A 68 11.07 -17.83 4.36
C PRO A 68 10.45 -18.84 3.38
N THR A 69 10.35 -18.45 2.12
CA THR A 69 9.98 -19.31 1.00
C THR A 69 11.22 -19.94 0.35
N ASN A 70 10.99 -20.88 -0.56
CA ASN A 70 12.04 -21.57 -1.31
C ASN A 70 11.67 -21.69 -2.81
N SER A 71 12.64 -22.08 -3.62
CA SER A 71 12.49 -22.17 -5.07
C SER A 71 11.43 -23.19 -5.51
N GLU A 72 11.20 -24.27 -4.75
CA GLU A 72 10.16 -25.27 -5.06
C GLU A 72 8.75 -24.70 -4.89
N GLU A 73 8.50 -24.01 -3.77
CA GLU A 73 7.22 -23.36 -3.50
C GLU A 73 6.94 -22.27 -4.55
N ALA A 74 7.91 -21.40 -4.81
CA ALA A 74 7.76 -20.34 -5.80
C ALA A 74 7.57 -20.90 -7.22
N ALA A 75 8.25 -22.00 -7.57
CA ALA A 75 8.10 -22.67 -8.87
C ALA A 75 6.70 -23.25 -9.03
N LYS A 76 6.17 -23.87 -7.96
CA LYS A 76 4.81 -24.38 -7.91
C LYS A 76 3.77 -23.27 -8.07
N ILE A 77 4.00 -22.11 -7.47
CA ILE A 77 3.13 -20.94 -7.63
C ILE A 77 3.14 -20.46 -9.09
N ILE A 78 4.33 -20.25 -9.67
CA ILE A 78 4.47 -19.77 -11.06
C ILE A 78 3.81 -20.73 -12.06
N SER A 79 4.11 -22.03 -11.94
CA SER A 79 3.53 -23.06 -12.81
C SER A 79 2.01 -23.17 -12.66
N GLY A 80 1.48 -22.95 -11.46
CA GLY A 80 0.04 -22.93 -11.14
C GLY A 80 -0.74 -21.74 -11.70
N LEU A 81 -0.07 -20.67 -12.16
CA LEU A 81 -0.76 -19.50 -12.74
C LEU A 81 -1.52 -19.88 -14.03
N LYS A 82 -2.68 -19.25 -14.30
CA LYS A 82 -3.36 -19.45 -15.59
C LYS A 82 -2.54 -18.80 -16.70
N SER A 83 -2.21 -19.56 -17.75
CA SER A 83 -1.54 -19.04 -18.94
C SER A 83 -2.48 -18.09 -19.69
N LYS A 84 -2.13 -16.80 -19.74
CA LYS A 84 -2.88 -15.73 -20.42
C LYS A 84 -1.90 -14.83 -21.18
N PRO A 85 -2.27 -14.36 -22.38
CA PRO A 85 -1.44 -13.44 -23.16
C PRO A 85 -1.56 -11.99 -22.67
N SER A 86 -2.63 -11.65 -21.94
CA SER A 86 -2.77 -10.34 -21.30
C SER A 86 -1.68 -10.13 -20.25
N ALA A 87 -1.08 -8.95 -20.23
CA ALA A 87 -0.08 -8.56 -19.24
C ALA A 87 -0.68 -7.67 -18.14
N GLY A 88 0.02 -7.60 -17.00
CA GLY A 88 -0.30 -6.68 -15.91
C GLY A 88 0.34 -5.31 -16.09
N TYR A 89 0.56 -4.61 -14.98
CA TYR A 89 1.22 -3.30 -14.96
C TYR A 89 2.67 -3.32 -15.47
N ASP A 90 3.33 -4.48 -15.38
CA ASP A 90 4.73 -4.69 -15.78
C ASP A 90 4.90 -5.10 -17.25
N ASP A 91 3.81 -5.16 -18.03
CA ASP A 91 3.78 -5.66 -19.41
C ASP A 91 4.32 -7.10 -19.58
N ILE A 92 4.40 -7.88 -18.49
CA ILE A 92 4.79 -9.30 -18.53
C ILE A 92 3.55 -10.18 -18.47
N SER A 93 3.33 -10.96 -19.54
CA SER A 93 2.26 -11.96 -19.55
C SER A 93 2.65 -13.21 -18.75
N THR A 94 1.66 -13.94 -18.23
CA THR A 94 1.93 -15.19 -17.49
C THR A 94 2.52 -16.29 -18.38
N ILE A 95 2.34 -16.19 -19.70
CA ILE A 95 3.00 -17.09 -20.66
C ILE A 95 4.51 -16.85 -20.67
N VAL A 96 4.94 -15.59 -20.70
CA VAL A 96 6.36 -15.22 -20.66
C VAL A 96 6.96 -15.57 -19.30
N LEU A 97 6.27 -15.23 -18.21
CA LEU A 97 6.71 -15.57 -16.85
C LEU A 97 7.00 -17.06 -16.68
N LYS A 98 6.11 -17.94 -17.17
CA LYS A 98 6.32 -19.39 -17.12
C LYS A 98 7.50 -19.86 -17.97
N LYS A 99 7.72 -19.27 -19.14
CA LYS A 99 8.85 -19.62 -20.01
C LYS A 99 10.20 -19.23 -19.38
N CYS A 100 10.22 -18.15 -18.61
CA CYS A 100 11.42 -17.63 -17.97
C CYS A 100 11.55 -18.07 -16.51
N GLN A 101 10.75 -19.04 -16.05
CA GLN A 101 10.67 -19.42 -14.65
C GLN A 101 12.03 -19.75 -14.05
N ASP A 102 12.84 -20.55 -14.74
CA ASP A 102 14.12 -21.04 -14.23
C ASP A 102 15.12 -19.90 -13.95
N GLU A 103 15.08 -18.83 -14.75
CA GLU A 103 15.94 -17.65 -14.57
C GLU A 103 15.41 -16.68 -13.50
N LEU A 104 14.08 -16.66 -13.30
CA LEU A 104 13.43 -15.73 -12.39
C LEU A 104 13.27 -16.29 -10.98
N ILE A 105 13.36 -17.61 -10.81
CA ILE A 105 13.01 -18.25 -9.54
C ILE A 105 13.92 -17.78 -8.39
N GLU A 106 15.23 -17.79 -8.60
CA GLU A 106 16.23 -17.38 -7.62
C GLU A 106 16.08 -15.91 -7.20
N PRO A 107 16.03 -14.92 -8.14
CA PRO A 107 15.87 -13.52 -7.73
C PRO A 107 14.51 -13.26 -7.04
N LEU A 108 13.43 -13.93 -7.45
CA LEU A 108 12.12 -13.78 -6.81
C LEU A 108 12.11 -14.32 -5.37
N VAL A 109 12.67 -15.51 -5.15
CA VAL A 109 12.83 -16.10 -3.81
C VAL A 109 13.68 -15.19 -2.92
N HIS A 110 14.80 -14.71 -3.46
CA HIS A 110 15.70 -13.82 -2.72
C HIS A 110 15.00 -12.53 -2.26
N ILE A 111 14.33 -11.82 -3.17
CA ILE A 111 13.61 -10.57 -2.85
C ILE A 111 12.47 -10.82 -1.87
N THR A 112 11.74 -11.93 -2.02
CA THR A 112 10.63 -12.30 -1.12
C THR A 112 11.15 -12.56 0.29
N ASN A 113 12.22 -13.35 0.43
CA ASN A 113 12.82 -13.65 1.72
C ASN A 113 13.44 -12.42 2.40
N LEU A 114 14.07 -11.53 1.63
CA LEU A 114 14.52 -10.24 2.15
C LEU A 114 13.35 -9.38 2.64
N SER A 115 12.23 -9.39 1.92
CA SER A 115 11.04 -8.63 2.31
C SER A 115 10.42 -9.19 3.60
N PHE A 116 10.36 -10.53 3.74
CA PHE A 116 9.86 -11.19 4.94
C PHE A 116 10.76 -10.94 6.15
N LEU A 117 12.07 -10.96 5.96
CA LEU A 117 13.04 -10.72 7.03
C LEU A 117 13.06 -9.27 7.51
N SER A 118 13.04 -8.32 6.57
CA SER A 118 13.18 -6.88 6.88
C SER A 118 11.85 -6.17 7.14
N GLY A 119 10.73 -6.76 6.72
CA GLY A 119 9.42 -6.10 6.69
C GLY A 119 9.31 -4.98 5.63
N VAL A 120 10.31 -4.81 4.77
CA VAL A 120 10.33 -3.77 3.74
C VAL A 120 10.04 -4.38 2.37
N PHE A 121 8.97 -3.90 1.74
CA PHE A 121 8.60 -4.30 0.38
C PHE A 121 8.96 -3.19 -0.64
N PRO A 122 9.47 -3.56 -1.83
CA PRO A 122 9.67 -2.63 -2.94
C PRO A 122 8.41 -1.81 -3.24
N SER A 123 8.60 -0.53 -3.59
CA SER A 123 7.50 0.40 -3.90
C SER A 123 6.60 -0.13 -5.03
N THR A 124 7.21 -0.75 -6.03
CA THR A 124 6.54 -1.34 -7.19
C THR A 124 5.64 -2.52 -6.83
N LEU A 125 5.94 -3.24 -5.74
CA LEU A 125 5.11 -4.36 -5.25
C LEU A 125 3.96 -3.90 -4.34
N LYS A 126 3.86 -2.60 -4.02
CA LYS A 126 2.78 -2.02 -3.21
C LYS A 126 1.68 -1.37 -4.05
N LEU A 127 1.86 -1.30 -5.36
CA LEU A 127 0.88 -0.71 -6.27
C LEU A 127 -0.35 -1.62 -6.36
N SER A 128 -1.54 -1.01 -6.36
CA SER A 128 -2.86 -1.65 -6.48
C SER A 128 -3.75 -0.85 -7.42
#